data_AF-A0A6C1KEE3-F1
#
_entry.id   AF-A0A6C1KEE3-F1
#
_cell.length_a   1.000
_cell.length_b   1.000
_cell.length_c   1.000
_cell.angle_alpha   90.00
_cell.angle_beta   90.00
_cell.angle_gamma   90.00
#
_symmetry.space_group_name_H-M   'P 1'
#
loop_
_entity.id
_entity.type
_entity.pdbx_description
1 polymer ?
#
loop_
_entity_poly.entity_id
_entity_poly.type
_entity_poly.pdbx_seq_one_letter_code
_entity_poly.pdbx_strand_id
1 'polypeptide(L)' 'MRRRVVDELGSLSDRELSDMGISRSDIRRLAREAAEEAGARSAKQPAGRPAALSGSIRTA' A
#
# COMPACT_ATOMS: atom_id res chain seq x y z
N MET A 1 -7.43 1.08 4.65
CA MET A 1 -6.97 0.73 3.29
C MET A 1 -8.08 0.09 2.45
N ARG A 2 -8.56 -1.11 2.80
CA ARG A 2 -9.58 -1.86 2.02
C ARG A 2 -10.79 -1.02 1.58
N ARG A 3 -11.41 -0.26 2.49
CA ARG A 3 -12.59 0.57 2.18
C ARG A 3 -12.31 1.59 1.06
N ARG A 4 -11.17 2.28 1.12
CA ARG A 4 -10.77 3.27 0.11
C ARG A 4 -10.65 2.67 -1.28
N VAL A 5 -10.09 1.46 -1.40
CA VAL A 5 -9.97 0.77 -2.70
C VAL A 5 -11.34 0.38 -3.25
N VAL A 6 -12.27 -0.04 -2.39
CA VAL A 6 -13.66 -0.30 -2.79
C VAL A 6 -14.35 0.97 -3.26
N ASP A 7 -14.16 2.08 -2.56
CA ASP A 7 -14.79 3.36 -2.91
C ASP A 7 -14.22 3.91 -4.23
N GLU A 8 -12.90 3.86 -4.42
CA GLU A 8 -12.24 4.31 -5.65
C GLU A 8 -12.65 3.44 -6.85
N LEU A 9 -12.54 2.11 -6.77
CA LEU A 9 -12.96 1.22 -7.87
C LEU A 9 -14.48 1.21 -8.09
N GLY A 10 -15.27 1.40 -7.03
CA GLY A 10 -16.72 1.48 -7.10
C GLY A 10 -17.23 2.79 -7.71
N SER A 11 -16.40 3.84 -7.72
CA SER A 11 -16.73 5.11 -8.38
C SER A 11 -16.55 5.08 -9.90
N LEU A 12 -15.78 4.12 -10.42
CA LEU A 12 -15.53 3.95 -11.86
C LEU A 12 -16.72 3.29 -12.55
N SER A 13 -16.95 3.63 -13.81
CA SER A 13 -17.99 3.02 -14.65
C SER A 13 -17.69 1.57 -15.05
N ASP A 14 -18.72 0.84 -15.51
CA ASP A 14 -18.60 -0.56 -15.93
C ASP A 14 -17.61 -0.69 -17.09
N ARG A 15 -17.61 0.31 -17.98
CA ARG A 15 -16.70 0.38 -19.12
C ARG A 15 -15.26 0.60 -18.66
N GLU A 16 -15.00 1.54 -17.76
CA GLU A 16 -13.65 1.80 -17.25
C GLU A 16 -13.08 0.58 -16.52
N LEU A 17 -13.90 -0.13 -15.72
CA LEU A 17 -13.43 -1.39 -15.12
C LEU A 17 -13.20 -2.47 -16.18
N SER A 18 -14.10 -2.60 -17.17
CA SER A 18 -13.94 -3.57 -18.25
C SER A 18 -12.70 -3.31 -19.11
N ASP A 19 -12.37 -2.05 -19.37
CA ASP A 19 -11.18 -1.65 -20.13
C ASP A 19 -9.89 -2.06 -19.41
N MET A 20 -9.93 -2.14 -18.07
CA MET A 20 -8.85 -2.68 -17.23
C MET A 20 -8.95 -4.20 -17.00
N GLY A 21 -9.97 -4.86 -17.56
CA GLY A 21 -10.21 -6.30 -17.34
C GLY A 21 -10.73 -6.65 -15.95
N ILE A 22 -11.35 -5.70 -15.25
CA ILE A 22 -11.86 -5.85 -13.88
C ILE A 22 -13.39 -5.95 -13.92
N SER A 23 -13.98 -6.90 -13.19
CA SER A 23 -15.43 -6.95 -12.94
C SER A 23 -15.80 -6.27 -11.62
N ARG A 24 -17.04 -5.78 -11.50
CA ARG A 24 -17.58 -5.25 -10.22
C ARG A 24 -17.52 -6.27 -9.09
N SER A 25 -17.68 -7.56 -9.41
CA SER A 25 -17.55 -8.64 -8.43
C SER A 25 -16.13 -8.79 -7.90
N ASP A 26 -15.11 -8.42 -8.69
CA ASP A 26 -13.70 -8.52 -8.30
C ASP A 26 -13.26 -7.40 -7.36
N ILE A 27 -13.97 -6.27 -7.32
CA ILE A 27 -13.60 -5.10 -6.50
C ILE A 27 -13.33 -5.49 -5.04
N ARG A 28 -14.22 -6.30 -4.43
CA ARG A 28 -14.06 -6.70 -3.03
C ARG A 28 -12.84 -7.60 -2.81
N ARG A 29 -12.53 -8.45 -3.78
CA ARG A 29 -11.38 -9.34 -3.77
C ARG A 29 -10.09 -8.55 -3.91
N LEU A 30 -10.00 -7.70 -4.92
CA LEU A 30 -8.85 -6.81 -5.17
C LEU A 30 -8.58 -5.86 -3.99
N ALA A 31 -9.64 -5.30 -3.40
CA ALA A 31 -9.49 -4.45 -2.22
C ALA A 31 -8.92 -5.19 -1.01
N ARG A 32 -9.24 -6.48 -0.85
CA ARG A 32 -8.66 -7.33 0.20
C ARG A 32 -7.18 -7.60 -0.10
N GLU A 33 -6.87 -8.07 -1.31
CA GLU A 33 -5.49 -8.37 -1.74
C GLU A 33 -4.58 -7.14 -1.60
N ALA A 34 -5.04 -5.95 -2.00
CA ALA A 34 -4.29 -4.71 -1.85
C ALA A 34 -4.05 -4.31 -0.39
N ALA A 35 -4.98 -4.62 0.51
CA ALA A 35 -4.82 -4.34 1.94
C ALA A 35 -3.82 -5.31 2.60
N GLU A 36 -3.86 -6.59 2.20
CA GLU A 36 -2.91 -7.62 2.64
C GLU A 36 -1.49 -7.29 2.16
N GLU A 37 -1.34 -6.91 0.89
CA GLU A 37 -0.05 -6.52 0.32
C GLU A 37 0.51 -5.26 0.98
N ALA A 38 -0.33 -4.26 1.26
CA ALA A 38 0.09 -3.07 1.99
C ALA A 38 0.56 -3.38 3.42
N GLY A 39 -0.12 -4.30 4.12
CA GLY A 39 0.32 -4.80 5.42
C GLY A 39 1.67 -5.55 5.32
N ALA A 40 1.81 -6.41 4.31
CA ALA A 40 3.04 -7.16 4.07
C ALA A 40 4.24 -6.27 3.70
N ARG A 41 4.02 -5.21 2.90
CA ARG A 41 5.05 -4.21 2.58
C ARG A 41 5.48 -3.42 3.80
N SER A 42 4.54 -3.04 4.67
CA SER A 42 4.85 -2.38 5.94
C SER A 42 5.68 -3.29 6.87
N ALA A 43 5.49 -4.60 6.81
CA ALA A 43 6.28 -5.57 7.57
C ALA A 43 7.67 -5.83 6.95
N LYS A 44 7.80 -5.69 5.62
CA LYS A 44 9.08 -5.89 4.90
C LYS A 44 9.98 -4.66 4.83
N GLN A 45 9.49 -3.46 5.16
CA GLN A 45 10.36 -2.30 5.36
C GLN A 45 11.06 -2.44 6.74
N PRO A 46 12.37 -2.74 6.81
CA PRO A 46 13.07 -2.61 8.06
C PRO A 46 13.04 -1.12 8.41
N ALA A 47 12.50 -0.80 9.58
CA ALA A 47 12.52 0.53 10.16
C ALA A 47 13.88 1.19 9.86
N GLY A 48 13.88 2.24 9.03
CA GLY A 48 15.09 2.97 8.69
C GLY A 48 15.77 3.38 9.99
N ARG A 49 17.02 2.94 10.21
CA ARG A 49 17.85 3.35 11.35
C ARG A 49 17.88 4.88 11.44
N PRO A 50 17.51 5.49 12.56
CA PRO A 50 18.07 6.76 12.99
C PRO A 50 19.11 6.46 14.07
N ALA A 51 20.33 6.12 13.69
CA ALA A 51 21.41 5.94 14.66
C ALA A 51 22.78 6.18 14.02
N ALA A 52 23.12 7.46 13.82
CA ALA A 52 24.49 7.96 13.96
C ALA A 52 24.54 9.45 13.56
N LEU A 53 24.16 10.34 14.48
CA LEU A 53 24.74 11.67 14.52
C LEU A 53 25.27 11.89 15.94
N SER A 54 26.53 12.29 16.00
CA SER A 54 27.26 12.76 17.18
C SER A 54 27.95 11.69 18.06
N GLY A 55 28.90 10.99 17.45
CA GLY A 55 30.04 10.40 18.16
C GLY A 55 31.22 11.36 18.10
N SER A 56 31.44 12.05 19.22
CA SER A 56 32.58 12.93 19.50
C SER A 56 33.92 12.28 19.14
N ILE A 57 34.80 12.99 18.42
CA ILE A 57 36.24 12.74 18.48
C ILE A 57 36.90 13.99 19.06
N ARG A 58 37.12 13.92 20.37
CA ARG A 58 38.15 14.70 21.08
C ARG A 58 39.48 14.04 20.76
N THR A 59 40.44 14.80 20.24
CA THR A 59 41.85 14.39 20.25
C THR A 59 42.65 15.48 20.96
N ALA A 60 43.54 15.00 21.83
CA ALA A 60 44.38 15.72 22.77
C ALA A 60 45.50 16.54 22.11
#